data_AF-A0ABD0PX40-F1
#
_entry.id   AF-A0ABD0PX40-F1
#
_cell.length_a   1.000
_cell.length_b   1.000
_cell.length_c   1.000
_cell.angle_alpha   90.00
_cell.angle_beta   90.00
_cell.angle_gamma   90.00
#
_symmetry.space_group_name_H-M   'P 1'
#
loop_
_entity.id
_entity.type
_entity.pdbx_description
1 polymer ?
#
loop_
_entity_poly.entity_id
_entity_poly.type
_entity_poly.pdbx_seq_one_letter_code
_entity_poly.pdbx_strand_id
1 'polypeptide(L)' 'AVDADLVSNVTYRIKTEAARQLFAVNRLTGAVSVLQTLDFEDLAAGNSTYTFEVEALDHGGVLPPGTATVIVRIT' A
#
# COMPACT_ATOMS: atom_id res chain seq x y z
N ALA A 1 -24.05 -20.24 -11.34
CA ALA A 1 -24.05 -19.37 -10.15
C ALA A 1 -23.07 -18.24 -10.42
N VAL A 2 -23.49 -16.98 -10.21
CA VAL A 2 -22.58 -15.82 -10.24
C VAL A 2 -22.14 -15.62 -8.81
N ASP A 3 -20.83 -15.60 -8.59
CA ASP A 3 -20.20 -15.35 -7.28
C ASP A 3 -20.65 -13.96 -6.76
N ALA A 4 -21.11 -13.91 -5.51
CA ALA A 4 -21.71 -12.72 -4.91
C ALA A 4 -20.67 -11.65 -4.55
N ASP A 5 -19.37 -11.92 -4.73
CA ASP A 5 -18.29 -11.03 -4.29
C ASP A 5 -17.83 -10.06 -5.39
N LEU A 6 -18.57 -10.01 -6.51
CA LEU A 6 -18.12 -9.44 -7.79
C LEU A 6 -17.85 -7.93 -7.80
N VAL A 7 -18.28 -7.16 -6.79
CA VAL A 7 -17.78 -5.80 -6.55
C VAL A 7 -17.76 -5.53 -5.05
N SER A 8 -16.85 -6.15 -4.32
CA SER A 8 -16.53 -5.65 -2.99
C SER A 8 -15.97 -4.23 -3.15
N ASN A 9 -16.66 -3.23 -2.59
CA ASN A 9 -16.20 -1.84 -2.54
C ASN A 9 -14.99 -1.78 -1.59
N VAL A 10 -13.84 -2.30 -2.02
CA VAL A 10 -12.61 -2.35 -1.25
C VAL A 10 -11.85 -1.06 -1.52
N THR A 11 -11.38 -0.43 -0.46
CA THR A 11 -10.46 0.71 -0.57
C THR A 11 -9.09 0.39 -0.03
N TYR A 12 -8.07 0.86 -0.75
CA TYR A 12 -6.68 0.68 -0.37
C TYR A 12 -6.12 1.94 0.29
N ARG A 13 -5.33 1.76 1.34
CA ARG A 13 -4.68 2.86 2.06
C ARG A 13 -3.32 2.46 2.61
N ILE A 14 -2.30 3.30 2.42
CA ILE A 14 -1.01 3.14 3.10
C ILE A 14 -1.21 3.49 4.58
N LYS A 15 -0.76 2.63 5.49
CA LYS A 15 -0.88 2.84 6.95
C LYS A 15 0.23 3.72 7.53
N THR A 16 1.41 3.66 6.93
CA THR A 16 2.59 4.37 7.43
C THR A 16 2.64 5.80 6.90
N GLU A 17 2.56 6.80 7.79
CA GLU A 17 2.56 8.21 7.41
C GLU A 17 3.81 8.64 6.63
N ALA A 18 5.00 8.17 7.05
CA ALA A 18 6.24 8.44 6.31
C ALA A 18 6.18 7.90 4.88
N ALA A 19 5.59 6.71 4.67
CA ALA A 19 5.44 6.14 3.35
C ALA A 19 4.43 6.90 2.49
N ARG A 20 3.42 7.56 3.08
CA ARG A 20 2.47 8.41 2.32
C ARG A 20 3.10 9.68 1.74
N GLN A 21 4.24 10.10 2.26
CA GLN A 21 4.99 11.22 1.70
C GLN A 21 5.77 10.80 0.44
N LEU A 22 6.19 9.52 0.39
CA LEU A 22 7.04 8.98 -0.69
C LEU A 22 6.26 8.18 -1.74
N PHE A 23 5.15 7.57 -1.33
CA PHE A 23 4.36 6.64 -2.13
C PHE A 23 2.87 6.99 -2.05
N ALA A 24 2.16 6.71 -3.13
CA ALA A 24 0.70 6.71 -3.17
C ALA A 24 0.19 5.33 -3.54
N VAL A 25 -1.01 5.00 -3.05
CA VAL A 25 -1.77 3.85 -3.49
C VAL A 25 -3.08 4.33 -4.09
N ASN A 26 -3.42 3.85 -5.28
CA ASN A 26 -4.72 4.09 -5.89
C ASN A 26 -5.78 3.38 -5.03
N ARG A 27 -6.70 4.16 -4.46
CA ARG A 27 -7.71 3.64 -3.52
C ARG A 27 -8.66 2.62 -4.14
N LEU A 28 -8.81 2.60 -5.47
CA LEU A 28 -9.72 1.69 -6.17
C LEU A 28 -9.01 0.48 -6.77
N THR A 29 -7.81 0.67 -7.33
CA THR A 29 -7.08 -0.40 -8.04
C THR A 29 -5.98 -1.05 -7.22
N GLY A 30 -5.57 -0.44 -6.10
CA GLY A 30 -4.43 -0.89 -5.29
C GLY A 30 -3.06 -0.64 -5.92
N ALA A 31 -3.00 -0.01 -7.09
CA ALA A 31 -1.74 0.31 -7.77
C ALA A 31 -0.90 1.28 -6.93
N VAL A 32 0.37 0.95 -6.72
CA VAL A 32 1.33 1.77 -5.96
C VAL A 32 2.17 2.62 -6.93
N SER A 33 2.32 3.90 -6.63
CA SER A 33 3.15 4.84 -7.38
C SER A 33 4.08 5.62 -6.46
N VAL A 34 5.21 6.06 -7.00
CA VAL A 34 6.18 6.91 -6.31
C VAL A 34 5.77 8.38 -6.47
N LEU A 35 5.76 9.16 -5.38
CA LEU A 35 5.37 10.58 -5.38
C LEU A 35 6.54 11.53 -5.56
N GLN A 36 7.72 11.15 -5.06
CA GLN A 36 8.95 11.93 -5.15
C GLN A 36 10.13 10.99 -5.40
N THR A 37 11.24 11.54 -5.91
CA THR A 37 12.48 10.78 -6.05
C THR A 37 12.85 10.11 -4.73
N LEU A 38 13.07 8.80 -4.81
CA LEU A 38 13.55 8.00 -3.70
C LEU A 38 15.06 8.18 -3.62
N ASP A 39 15.54 8.71 -2.51
CA ASP A 39 16.98 8.88 -2.28
C ASP A 39 17.54 7.65 -1.56
N PHE A 40 18.60 7.08 -2.13
CA PHE A 40 19.30 5.95 -1.53
C PHE A 40 19.99 6.37 -0.23
N GLU A 41 20.47 7.61 -0.15
CA GLU A 41 21.20 8.13 1.02
C GLU A 41 20.28 8.37 2.23
N ASP A 42 18.97 8.50 2.01
CA ASP A 42 17.97 8.57 3.07
C ASP A 42 17.69 7.21 3.73
N LEU A 43 18.13 6.11 3.11
CA LEU A 43 18.01 4.78 3.67
C LEU A 43 19.22 4.46 4.58
N ALA A 44 18.97 3.75 5.67
CA ALA A 44 20.04 3.33 6.58
C ALA A 44 21.14 2.59 5.81
N ALA A 45 22.41 2.92 6.08
CA ALA A 45 23.55 2.33 5.38
C ALA A 45 23.47 0.79 5.34
N GLY A 46 23.43 0.23 4.13
CA GLY A 46 23.26 -1.21 3.88
C GLY A 46 21.82 -1.67 3.64
N ASN A 47 20.83 -0.77 3.74
CA ASN A 47 19.44 -1.01 3.37
C ASN A 47 19.11 -0.25 2.08
N SER A 48 18.70 -0.97 1.03
CA SER A 48 18.23 -0.39 -0.23
C SER A 48 16.72 -0.50 -0.39
N THR A 49 15.99 -0.70 0.71
CA THR A 49 14.55 -0.98 0.68
C THR A 49 13.72 -0.05 1.57
N TYR A 50 12.59 0.41 1.01
CA TYR A 50 11.48 0.95 1.79
C TYR A 50 10.48 -0.17 2.10
N THR A 51 10.08 -0.26 3.37
CA THR A 51 9.05 -1.22 3.81
C THR A 51 7.89 -0.46 4.44
N PHE A 52 6.67 -0.73 4.00
CA PHE A 52 5.46 -0.13 4.57
C PHE A 52 4.25 -1.06 4.44
N GLU A 53 3.20 -0.76 5.21
CA GLU A 53 1.95 -1.52 5.17
C GLU A 53 0.88 -0.82 4.34
N VAL A 54 0.14 -1.61 3.56
CA VAL A 54 -1.10 -1.22 2.90
C VAL A 54 -2.24 -2.04 3.49
N GLU A 55 -3.36 -1.37 3.77
CA GLU A 55 -4.59 -2.02 4.19
C GLU A 55 -5.66 -1.94 3.09
N ALA A 56 -6.48 -2.98 3.04
CA ALA A 56 -7.67 -3.13 2.22
C ALA A 56 -8.89 -3.12 3.16
N LEU A 57 -9.73 -2.11 3.01
CA LEU A 57 -10.95 -1.93 3.80
C LEU A 57 -12.16 -2.26 2.94
N ASP A 58 -12.95 -3.27 3.32
CA ASP A 58 -14.28 -3.43 2.78
C ASP A 58 -15.23 -2.40 3.43
N HIS A 59 -16.19 -1.88 2.67
CA HIS A 59 -17.25 -1.01 3.21
C HIS A 59 -18.40 -1.81 3.86
N GLY A 60 -18.30 -3.14 3.90
CA GLY A 60 -19.27 -4.01 4.57
C GLY A 60 -19.13 -3.96 6.09
N GLY A 61 -17.94 -3.63 6.60
CA GLY A 61 -17.66 -3.44 8.04
C GLY A 61 -17.75 -4.72 8.87
N VAL A 62 -17.86 -5.88 8.23
CA VAL A 62 -18.06 -7.18 8.91
C VAL A 62 -16.73 -7.89 9.17
N LEU A 63 -15.69 -7.62 8.37
CA LEU A 63 -14.40 -8.28 8.48
C LEU A 63 -13.30 -7.29 8.94
N PRO A 64 -12.31 -7.76 9.72
CA PRO A 64 -11.14 -6.95 10.01
C PRO A 64 -10.41 -6.58 8.69
N PRO A 65 -9.84 -5.38 8.57
CA PRO A 65 -9.13 -4.96 7.36
C PRO A 65 -8.01 -5.94 7.01
N GLY A 66 -7.92 -6.30 5.74
CA GLY A 66 -6.77 -7.07 5.25
C GLY A 66 -5.54 -6.17 5.19
N THR A 67 -4.38 -6.65 5.66
CA THR A 67 -3.12 -5.89 5.60
C THR A 67 -2.07 -6.65 4.79
N ALA A 68 -1.27 -5.90 4.03
CA ALA A 68 -0.16 -6.42 3.24
C ALA A 68 1.10 -5.57 3.45
N THR A 69 2.26 -6.22 3.44
CA THR A 69 3.57 -5.57 3.51
C THR A 69 4.10 -5.34 2.10
N VAL A 70 4.48 -4.10 1.79
CA VAL A 70 5.10 -3.70 0.54
C VAL A 70 6.58 -3.44 0.77
N ILE A 71 7.43 -4.02 -0.09
CA ILE A 71 8.88 -3.85 -0.06
C ILE A 71 9.31 -3.28 -1.41
N VAL A 72 9.82 -2.06 -1.43
CA VAL A 72 10.33 -1.38 -2.63
C VAL A 72 11.85 -1.33 -2.54
N ARG A 73 12.55 -1.96 -3.49
CA ARG A 73 14.02 -1.97 -3.56
C ARG A 73 14.52 -0.99 -4.61
N ILE A 74 15.45 -0.12 -4.23
CA ILE A 74 16.22 0.72 -5.15
C ILE A 74 17.35 -0.14 -5.74
N THR A 75 17.52 -0.10 -7.06
CA THR A 75 18.55 -0.85 -7.81
C THR A 75 19.37 0.05 -8.70
#